data_AF-A0AAD9VL21-F1
#
_entry.id   AF-A0AAD9VL21-F1
#
_cell.length_a   1.000
_cell.length_b   1.000
_cell.length_c   1.000
_cell.angle_alpha   90.00
_cell.angle_beta   90.00
_cell.angle_gamma   90.00
#
_symmetry.space_group_name_H-M   'P 1'
#
loop_
_entity.id
_entity.type
_entity.pdbx_description
1 polymer ?
#
loop_
_entity_poly.entity_id
_entity_poly.type
_entity_poly.pdbx_seq_one_letter_code
_entity_poly.pdbx_strand_id
1 'polypeptide(L)'
;MDIAVNRDLFLEKLNALIAGKRADNCFYFSQEKYSKILSEVVSAKIKCNTPLDCRRLKRFDVLKINDKEKLIVPLKPGETNIQYYVTNEELYSILYETHTRIGHGGRTRMLKELQIKYKNITYEVVMLYLNLCKQCQMKHSAPKKGIVVKPIVSSELNSRCQVDLIDLQSNRDGEYKFIMVIIKII
;
A
#
# COMPACT_ATOMS: atom_id res chain seq x y z
N MET A 1 -15.47 0.89 13.83
CA MET A 1 -14.68 -0.29 14.26
C MET A 1 -13.62 -0.54 13.21
N ASP A 2 -12.36 -0.21 13.53
CA ASP A 2 -11.23 -0.36 12.62
C ASP A 2 -11.03 -1.83 12.27
N ILE A 3 -11.33 -2.19 11.02
CA ILE A 3 -10.94 -3.49 10.48
C ILE A 3 -9.48 -3.37 10.06
N ALA A 4 -8.61 -3.25 11.05
CA ALA A 4 -7.17 -3.21 10.88
C ALA A 4 -6.69 -4.51 10.20
N VAL A 5 -5.63 -4.40 9.40
CA VAL A 5 -4.95 -5.56 8.83
C VAL A 5 -4.58 -6.51 9.98
N ASN A 6 -4.88 -7.81 9.87
CA ASN A 6 -4.48 -8.75 10.92
C ASN A 6 -2.93 -8.82 10.96
N ARG A 7 -2.36 -8.49 12.13
CA ARG A 7 -0.91 -8.43 12.34
C ARG A 7 -0.24 -9.78 12.09
N ASP A 8 -0.80 -10.86 12.63
CA ASP A 8 -0.21 -12.19 12.55
C ASP A 8 -0.22 -12.69 11.09
N LEU A 9 -1.35 -12.49 10.40
CA LEU A 9 -1.45 -12.82 8.97
C LEU A 9 -0.46 -12.03 8.11
N PHE A 10 -0.23 -10.75 8.45
CA PHE A 10 0.76 -9.95 7.76
C PHE A 10 2.18 -10.48 8.01
N LEU A 11 2.53 -10.80 9.25
CA LEU A 11 3.85 -11.33 9.62
C LEU A 11 4.11 -12.70 8.98
N GLU A 12 3.12 -13.57 8.95
CA GLU A 12 3.20 -14.88 8.29
C GLU A 12 3.52 -14.72 6.79
N LYS A 13 2.75 -13.88 6.08
CA LYS A 13 3.00 -13.62 4.65
C LYS A 13 4.32 -12.89 4.40
N LEU A 14 4.74 -12.02 5.31
CA LEU A 14 6.03 -11.35 5.24
C LEU A 14 7.17 -12.36 5.38
N ASN A 15 7.08 -13.29 6.33
CA ASN A 15 8.07 -14.35 6.52
C ASN A 15 8.14 -15.27 5.30
N ALA A 16 7.00 -15.63 4.71
CA ALA A 16 6.97 -16.38 3.45
C ALA A 16 7.65 -15.61 2.30
N LEU A 17 7.43 -14.29 2.21
CA LEU A 17 8.12 -13.44 1.24
C LEU A 17 9.62 -13.44 1.46
N ILE A 18 10.08 -13.34 2.71
CA ILE A 18 11.50 -13.34 3.08
C ILE A 18 12.16 -14.68 2.75
N ALA A 19 11.48 -15.80 3.02
CA ALA A 19 11.99 -17.14 2.73
C ALA A 19 12.29 -17.37 1.24
N GLY A 20 11.56 -16.70 0.35
CA GLY A 20 11.80 -16.73 -1.10
C GLY A 20 12.94 -15.82 -1.58
N LYS A 21 13.57 -15.03 -0.69
CA LYS A 21 14.64 -14.09 -1.06
C LYS A 21 16.01 -14.68 -0.77
N ARG A 22 17.03 -14.15 -1.47
CA ARG A 22 18.43 -14.51 -1.23
C ARG A 22 18.86 -14.10 0.19
N ALA A 23 19.74 -14.91 0.78
CA ALA A 23 20.26 -14.68 2.14
C ALA A 23 21.05 -13.36 2.28
N ASP A 24 21.62 -12.86 1.19
CA ASP A 24 22.37 -11.59 1.13
C ASP A 24 21.45 -10.35 1.07
N ASN A 25 20.12 -10.52 1.06
CA ASN A 25 19.18 -9.41 1.01
C ASN A 25 19.35 -8.51 2.25
N CYS A 26 19.60 -7.23 2.01
CA CYS A 26 19.89 -6.22 3.01
C CYS A 26 18.69 -5.30 3.33
N PHE A 27 17.50 -5.63 2.82
CA PHE A 27 16.27 -4.88 3.09
C PHE A 27 15.48 -5.43 4.28
N TYR A 28 15.58 -6.74 4.53
CA TYR A 28 14.87 -7.40 5.63
C TYR A 28 15.82 -7.69 6.79
N PHE A 29 15.43 -7.21 7.97
CA PHE A 29 16.20 -7.35 9.21
C PHE A 29 15.36 -8.06 10.25
N SER A 30 15.76 -9.29 10.60
CA SER A 30 15.36 -9.88 11.87
C SER A 30 15.98 -9.07 13.02
N GLN A 31 15.41 -9.17 14.21
CA GLN A 31 15.93 -8.48 15.39
C GLN A 31 17.41 -8.84 15.64
N GLU A 32 17.77 -10.11 15.51
CA GLU A 32 19.15 -10.59 15.66
C GLU A 32 20.10 -9.99 14.62
N LYS A 33 19.69 -9.97 13.34
CA LYS A 33 20.48 -9.41 12.25
C LYS A 33 20.67 -7.90 12.42
N TYR A 34 19.62 -7.20 12.86
CA TYR A 34 19.67 -5.77 13.14
C TYR A 34 20.66 -5.47 14.26
N SER A 35 20.57 -6.17 15.40
CA SER A 35 21.47 -6.00 16.54
C SER A 35 22.92 -6.32 16.18
N LYS A 36 23.15 -7.36 15.37
CA LYS A 36 24.49 -7.72 14.87
C LYS A 36 25.09 -6.60 14.02
N ILE A 37 24.34 -6.06 13.07
CA ILE A 37 24.84 -4.97 12.22
C ILE A 37 25.10 -3.72 13.05
N LEU A 38 24.24 -3.43 14.02
CA LEU A 38 24.41 -2.29 14.91
C LEU A 38 25.71 -2.38 15.71
N SER A 39 26.02 -3.53 16.31
CA SER A 39 27.29 -3.72 17.04
C SER A 39 28.52 -3.71 16.12
N GLU A 40 28.41 -4.25 14.91
CA GLU A 40 29.46 -4.18 13.88
C GLU A 40 29.73 -2.73 13.45
N VAL A 41 28.69 -1.90 13.29
CA VAL A 41 28.85 -0.49 12.91
C VAL A 41 29.45 0.33 14.05
N VAL A 42 29.01 0.09 15.29
CA VAL A 42 29.59 0.75 16.48
C VAL A 42 31.07 0.39 16.63
N SER A 43 31.43 -0.89 16.49
CA SER A 43 32.84 -1.31 16.56
C SER A 43 33.69 -0.78 15.40
N ALA A 44 33.14 -0.76 14.17
CA ALA A 44 33.81 -0.20 13.00
C ALA A 44 34.08 1.31 13.13
N LYS A 45 33.22 2.05 13.84
CA LYS A 45 33.44 3.48 14.14
C LYS A 45 34.63 3.71 15.07
N ILE A 46 34.86 2.80 16.03
CA ILE A 46 35.99 2.91 16.97
C ILE A 46 37.29 2.56 16.25
N LYS A 47 37.28 1.52 15.40
CA LYS A 47 38.47 1.08 14.65
C LYS A 47 38.06 0.41 13.34
N CYS A 48 38.28 1.07 12.18
CA CYS A 48 38.15 0.39 10.89
C CYS A 48 39.36 -0.54 10.70
N ASN A 49 39.18 -1.84 10.94
CA ASN A 49 40.25 -2.82 10.79
C ASN A 49 40.23 -3.51 9.42
N THR A 50 39.07 -3.62 8.78
CA THR A 50 38.92 -4.39 7.54
C THR A 50 38.27 -3.58 6.40
N PRO A 51 38.55 -3.92 5.11
CA PRO A 51 37.83 -3.36 3.98
C PRO A 51 36.31 -3.57 4.04
N LEU A 52 35.86 -4.61 4.75
CA LEU A 52 34.44 -4.89 4.99
C LEU A 52 33.81 -3.82 5.90
N ASP A 53 34.49 -3.43 6.97
CA ASP A 53 34.03 -2.42 7.92
C ASP A 53 33.90 -1.05 7.25
N CYS A 54 34.91 -0.67 6.47
CA CYS A 54 34.88 0.56 5.71
C CYS A 54 33.79 0.53 4.59
N ARG A 55 33.41 -0.64 4.05
CA ARG A 55 32.23 -0.78 3.17
C ARG A 55 30.91 -0.66 3.94
N ARG A 56 30.83 -1.17 5.18
CA ARG A 56 29.65 -1.07 6.04
C ARG A 56 29.38 0.37 6.46
N LEU A 57 30.41 1.12 6.86
CA LEU A 57 30.31 2.54 7.21
C LEU A 57 29.82 3.42 6.05
N LYS A 58 30.04 3.02 4.80
CA LYS A 58 29.45 3.69 3.63
C LYS A 58 27.95 3.45 3.47
N ARG A 59 27.39 2.41 4.09
CA ARG A 59 25.98 1.99 3.96
C ARG A 59 25.17 2.28 5.21
N PHE A 60 25.78 2.16 6.37
CA PHE A 60 25.14 2.25 7.67
C PHE A 60 25.86 3.23 8.56
N ASP A 61 25.06 3.98 9.29
CA ASP A 61 25.49 4.83 10.38
C ASP A 61 24.58 4.58 11.59
N VAL A 62 25.01 5.00 12.78
CA VAL A 62 24.27 4.81 14.03
C VAL A 62 24.01 6.16 14.67
N LEU A 63 22.75 6.38 15.04
CA LEU A 63 22.27 7.56 15.75
C LEU A 63 21.68 7.15 17.10
N LYS A 64 22.07 7.85 18.17
CA LYS A 64 21.56 7.62 19.52
C LYS A 64 20.37 8.54 19.78
N ILE A 65 19.18 7.97 20.00
CA ILE A 65 17.95 8.71 20.32
C ILE A 65 17.39 8.13 21.61
N ASN A 66 17.24 8.97 22.65
CA ASN A 66 16.65 8.59 23.95
C ASN A 66 17.26 7.28 24.51
N ASP A 67 18.58 7.22 24.56
CA ASP A 67 19.38 6.06 24.99
C ASP A 67 19.25 4.78 24.16
N LYS A 68 18.52 4.81 23.05
CA LYS A 68 18.46 3.70 22.08
C LYS A 68 19.26 4.04 20.83
N GLU A 69 20.13 3.13 20.44
CA GLU A 69 20.88 3.21 19.19
C GLU A 69 19.99 2.74 18.03
N LYS A 70 19.93 3.53 16.97
CA LYS A 70 19.20 3.20 15.74
C LYS A 70 20.12 3.26 14.53
N LEU A 71 19.94 2.29 13.63
CA LEU A 71 20.61 2.26 12.33
C LEU A 71 19.96 3.28 11.39
N ILE A 72 20.80 4.09 10.77
CA ILE A 72 20.43 5.12 9.80
C ILE A 72 21.29 5.02 8.56
N VAL A 73 20.85 5.68 7.48
CA VAL A 73 21.68 5.91 6.31
C VAL A 73 22.69 7.02 6.65
N PRO A 74 24.00 6.84 6.35
CA PRO A 74 24.99 7.89 6.53
C PRO A 74 24.59 9.17 5.81
N LEU A 75 24.59 10.30 6.54
CA LEU A 75 24.24 11.61 5.98
C LEU A 75 25.36 12.11 5.07
N LYS A 76 25.00 12.56 3.87
CA LYS A 76 25.92 13.29 3.00
C LYS A 76 26.04 14.75 3.45
N PRO A 77 27.16 15.42 3.16
CA PRO A 77 27.29 16.85 3.47
C PRO A 77 26.18 17.65 2.78
N GLY A 78 25.36 18.34 3.57
CA GLY A 78 24.21 19.13 3.11
C GLY A 78 22.85 18.43 3.16
N GLU A 79 22.79 17.13 3.43
CA GLU A 79 21.53 16.41 3.66
C GLU A 79 21.09 16.50 5.12
N THR A 80 19.87 16.98 5.36
CA THR A 80 19.26 17.02 6.71
C THR A 80 18.27 15.87 6.93
N ASN A 81 17.90 15.14 5.87
CA ASN A 81 16.87 14.11 5.95
C ASN A 81 17.46 12.77 6.41
N ILE A 82 17.20 12.42 7.67
CA ILE A 82 17.66 11.16 8.27
C ILE A 82 16.70 10.04 7.88
N GLN A 83 17.24 9.01 7.21
CA GLN A 83 16.51 7.79 6.89
C GLN A 83 16.90 6.66 7.84
N TYR A 84 15.89 6.04 8.46
CA TYR A 84 16.06 4.96 9.41
C TYR A 84 15.96 3.58 8.74
N TYR A 85 16.67 2.62 9.31
CA TYR A 85 16.46 1.20 9.07
C TYR A 85 15.52 0.63 10.14
N VAL A 86 14.62 -0.25 9.72
CA VAL A 86 13.52 -0.78 10.54
C VAL A 86 13.59 -2.30 10.59
N THR A 87 13.21 -2.90 11.72
CA THR A 87 13.13 -4.36 11.84
C THR A 87 11.82 -4.91 11.27
N ASN A 88 11.81 -6.19 10.92
CA ASN A 88 10.61 -6.82 10.34
C ASN A 88 9.39 -6.74 11.29
N GLU A 89 9.60 -6.73 12.60
CA GLU A 89 8.56 -6.66 13.63
C GLU A 89 7.91 -5.27 13.71
N GLU A 90 8.68 -4.21 13.46
CA GLU A 90 8.24 -2.82 13.46
C GLU A 90 7.53 -2.42 12.14
N LEU A 91 7.72 -3.20 11.06
CA LEU A 91 7.10 -2.88 9.77
C LEU A 91 5.58 -2.76 9.88
N TYR A 92 4.92 -3.67 10.60
CA TYR A 92 3.47 -3.65 10.72
C TYR A 92 2.96 -2.35 11.36
N SER A 93 3.54 -1.93 12.49
CA SER A 93 3.09 -0.73 13.21
C SER A 93 3.29 0.52 12.37
N ILE A 94 4.45 0.64 11.70
CA ILE A 94 4.77 1.79 10.84
C ILE A 94 3.83 1.87 9.64
N LEU A 95 3.55 0.73 9.00
CA LEU A 95 2.61 0.67 7.88
C LEU A 95 1.20 1.01 8.33
N TYR A 96 0.75 0.46 9.47
CA TYR A 96 -0.56 0.74 10.04
C TYR A 96 -0.74 2.22 10.39
N GLU A 97 0.20 2.80 11.14
CA GLU A 97 0.15 4.21 11.53
C GLU A 97 0.16 5.11 10.29
N THR A 98 1.05 4.83 9.33
CA THR A 98 1.14 5.63 8.11
C THR A 98 -0.14 5.50 7.27
N HIS A 99 -0.67 4.29 7.11
CA HIS A 99 -1.87 4.04 6.32
C HIS A 99 -3.11 4.71 6.91
N THR A 100 -3.24 4.67 8.24
CA THR A 100 -4.32 5.33 8.98
C THR A 100 -4.18 6.85 8.88
N ARG A 101 -2.98 7.38 9.10
CA ARG A 101 -2.65 8.83 9.03
C ARG A 101 -2.97 9.44 7.66
N ILE A 102 -2.71 8.71 6.56
CA ILE A 102 -3.01 9.20 5.20
C ILE A 102 -4.45 8.91 4.74
N GLY A 103 -5.30 8.33 5.61
CA GLY A 103 -6.70 8.04 5.33
C GLY A 103 -6.91 6.93 4.30
N HIS A 104 -6.28 5.78 4.51
CA HIS A 104 -6.33 4.65 3.56
C HIS A 104 -5.82 5.01 2.15
N GLY A 105 -4.78 5.84 2.11
CA GLY A 105 -4.11 6.25 0.87
C GLY A 105 -3.52 5.05 0.13
N GLY A 106 -3.64 5.07 -1.20
CA GLY A 106 -3.12 4.01 -2.04
C GLY A 106 -1.60 3.92 -2.05
N ARG A 107 -1.11 2.88 -2.74
CA ARG A 107 0.30 2.50 -2.89
C ARG A 107 1.28 3.67 -3.07
N THR A 108 1.06 4.52 -4.07
CA THR A 108 1.98 5.61 -4.41
C THR A 108 2.11 6.63 -3.27
N ARG A 109 0.99 6.96 -2.62
CA ARG A 109 0.97 7.91 -1.51
C ARG A 109 1.67 7.34 -0.28
N MET A 110 1.39 6.08 0.03
CA MET A 110 2.01 5.38 1.15
C MET A 110 3.53 5.24 0.97
N LEU A 111 3.97 4.88 -0.24
CA LEU A 111 5.40 4.75 -0.54
C LEU A 111 6.14 6.09 -0.41
N LYS A 112 5.55 7.18 -0.90
CA LYS A 112 6.13 8.53 -0.80
C LYS A 112 6.36 8.93 0.66
N GLU A 113 5.37 8.71 1.53
CA GLU A 113 5.49 9.03 2.97
C GLU A 113 6.55 8.17 3.67
N LEU A 114 6.57 6.87 3.37
CA LEU A 114 7.49 5.93 4.03
C LEU A 114 8.95 6.16 3.60
N GLN A 115 9.20 6.42 2.32
CA GLN A 115 10.55 6.62 1.79
C GLN A 115 11.21 7.92 2.26
N ILE A 116 10.44 8.89 2.76
CA ILE A 116 11.00 10.08 3.40
C ILE A 116 11.76 9.69 4.66
N LYS A 117 11.19 8.78 5.48
CA LYS A 117 11.71 8.42 6.81
C LYS A 117 12.47 7.11 6.86
N TYR A 118 12.19 6.16 5.97
CA TYR A 118 12.68 4.79 6.09
C TYR A 118 13.35 4.32 4.81
N LYS A 119 14.53 3.70 4.94
CA LYS A 119 15.30 3.24 3.78
C LYS A 119 14.88 1.87 3.27
N ASN A 120 14.52 0.97 4.18
CA ASN A 120 14.38 -0.46 3.87
C ASN A 120 12.93 -0.94 3.66
N ILE A 121 11.96 -0.03 3.62
CA ILE A 121 10.59 -0.38 3.29
C ILE A 121 10.43 -0.47 1.78
N THR A 122 10.25 -1.69 1.27
CA THR A 122 10.14 -1.95 -0.15
C THR A 122 8.70 -1.85 -0.66
N TYR A 123 8.57 -1.68 -1.97
CA TYR A 123 7.29 -1.74 -2.67
C TYR A 123 6.48 -3.00 -2.33
N GLU A 124 7.14 -4.16 -2.28
CA GLU A 124 6.49 -5.46 -2.07
C GLU A 124 5.81 -5.51 -0.71
N VAL A 125 6.46 -4.97 0.32
CA VAL A 125 5.90 -4.91 1.69
C VAL A 125 4.66 -4.01 1.75
N VAL A 126 4.72 -2.84 1.10
CA VAL A 126 3.57 -1.91 1.04
C VAL A 126 2.39 -2.56 0.31
N MET A 127 2.65 -3.22 -0.82
CA MET A 127 1.62 -3.90 -1.59
C MET A 127 1.02 -5.08 -0.80
N LEU A 128 1.85 -5.86 -0.11
CA LEU A 128 1.40 -6.93 0.78
C LEU A 128 0.42 -6.40 1.84
N TYR A 129 0.78 -5.29 2.50
CA TYR A 129 -0.07 -4.67 3.51
C TYR A 129 -1.41 -4.19 2.93
N LEU A 130 -1.38 -3.45 1.82
CA LEU A 130 -2.59 -2.91 1.17
C LEU A 130 -3.53 -4.03 0.70
N ASN A 131 -2.98 -5.13 0.19
CA ASN A 131 -3.74 -6.31 -0.21
C ASN A 131 -4.44 -7.02 0.95
N LEU A 132 -4.05 -6.75 2.21
CA LEU A 132 -4.71 -7.30 3.39
C LEU A 132 -5.71 -6.33 4.03
N CYS A 133 -5.75 -5.07 3.58
CA CYS A 133 -6.65 -4.07 4.12
C CYS A 133 -8.06 -4.25 3.54
N LYS A 134 -9.02 -4.71 4.36
CA LYS A 134 -10.40 -4.96 3.91
C LYS A 134 -11.08 -3.69 3.37
N GLN A 135 -10.86 -2.54 4.01
CA GLN A 135 -11.42 -1.27 3.55
C GLN A 135 -10.92 -0.88 2.15
N CYS A 136 -9.62 -1.09 1.88
CA CYS A 136 -9.05 -0.85 0.57
C CYS A 136 -9.60 -1.85 -0.46
N GLN A 137 -9.68 -3.13 -0.11
CA GLN A 137 -10.23 -4.16 -0.99
C GLN A 137 -11.67 -3.85 -1.42
N MET A 138 -12.53 -3.42 -0.50
CA MET A 138 -13.93 -3.06 -0.81
C MET A 138 -14.05 -1.91 -1.82
N LYS A 139 -13.13 -0.93 -1.78
CA LYS A 139 -13.10 0.15 -2.77
C LYS A 139 -12.61 -0.32 -4.14
N HIS A 140 -11.72 -1.30 -4.18
CA HIS A 140 -11.20 -1.87 -5.43
C HIS A 140 -12.14 -2.88 -6.08
N SER A 141 -13.00 -3.54 -5.30
CA SER A 141 -13.94 -4.57 -5.78
C SER A 141 -15.26 -4.01 -6.29
N ALA A 142 -15.47 -2.69 -6.28
CA ALA A 142 -16.54 -2.07 -7.04
C ALA A 142 -16.38 -2.50 -8.51
N PRO A 143 -17.30 -3.31 -9.07
CA PRO A 143 -17.16 -3.78 -10.42
C PRO A 143 -17.04 -2.55 -11.31
N LYS A 144 -15.98 -2.49 -12.13
CA LYS A 144 -15.94 -1.59 -13.28
C LYS A 144 -17.00 -2.08 -14.26
N LYS A 145 -18.28 -1.82 -13.93
CA LYS A 145 -19.38 -1.97 -14.86
C LYS A 145 -19.14 -0.90 -15.91
N GLY A 146 -18.34 -1.24 -16.91
CA GLY A 146 -18.74 -0.84 -18.26
C GLY A 146 -20.15 -1.40 -18.38
N ILE A 147 -21.15 -0.54 -18.27
CA ILE A 147 -22.51 -0.85 -18.68
C ILE A 147 -22.43 -0.97 -20.20
N VAL A 148 -21.78 -2.03 -20.68
CA VAL A 148 -21.96 -2.51 -22.04
C VAL A 148 -23.10 -3.49 -21.90
N VAL A 149 -24.31 -2.94 -21.77
CA VAL A 149 -25.50 -3.70 -22.10
C VAL A 149 -25.36 -3.93 -23.59
N LYS A 150 -25.09 -5.18 -24.00
CA LYS A 150 -25.22 -5.53 -25.42
C LYS A 150 -26.63 -5.10 -25.84
N PRO A 151 -26.79 -4.31 -26.92
CA PRO A 151 -28.11 -3.98 -27.42
C PRO A 151 -28.90 -5.28 -27.57
N ILE A 152 -30.12 -5.31 -27.06
CA ILE A 152 -31.00 -6.47 -27.18
C ILE A 152 -31.44 -6.52 -28.63
N VAL A 153 -30.61 -7.04 -29.53
CA VAL A 153 -30.97 -7.14 -30.95
C VAL A 153 -32.03 -8.22 -31.15
N SER A 154 -32.97 -7.97 -32.05
CA SER A 154 -33.93 -8.96 -32.52
C SER A 154 -33.74 -9.19 -34.01
N SER A 155 -33.87 -10.43 -34.47
CA SER A 155 -33.73 -10.77 -35.89
C SER A 155 -34.96 -10.41 -36.73
N GLU A 156 -36.10 -10.13 -36.10
CA GLU A 156 -37.40 -9.92 -36.74
C GLU A 156 -37.98 -8.54 -36.39
N LEU A 157 -38.48 -7.83 -37.40
CA LEU A 157 -39.11 -6.52 -37.23
C LEU A 157 -40.36 -6.63 -36.34
N ASN A 158 -40.48 -5.70 -35.37
CA ASN A 158 -41.57 -5.64 -34.37
C ASN A 158 -41.63 -6.84 -33.40
N SER A 159 -40.63 -7.71 -33.37
CA SER A 159 -40.61 -8.83 -32.40
C SER A 159 -40.34 -8.34 -30.97
N ARG A 160 -39.70 -7.17 -30.81
CA ARG A 160 -39.41 -6.56 -29.50
C ARG A 160 -39.62 -5.04 -29.52
N CYS A 161 -40.05 -4.52 -28.38
CA CYS A 161 -40.02 -3.10 -28.08
C CYS A 161 -39.54 -2.88 -26.65
N GLN A 162 -38.93 -1.73 -26.41
CA GLN A 162 -38.68 -1.22 -25.07
C GLN A 162 -39.82 -0.28 -24.71
N VAL A 163 -40.45 -0.52 -23.57
CA VAL A 163 -41.48 0.37 -23.02
C VAL A 163 -40.89 1.08 -21.81
N ASP A 164 -41.02 2.39 -21.80
CA ASP A 164 -40.59 3.24 -20.69
C ASP A 164 -41.72 4.17 -20.25
N LEU A 165 -41.62 4.69 -19.03
CA LEU A 165 -42.60 5.61 -18.44
C LEU A 165 -41.89 6.88 -17.99
N ILE A 166 -42.20 8.00 -18.64
CA ILE A 166 -41.70 9.32 -18.25
C ILE A 166 -42.66 9.92 -17.22
N ASP A 167 -42.12 10.29 -16.07
CA ASP A 167 -42.86 10.99 -15.01
C ASP A 167 -42.99 12.49 -15.33
N LEU A 168 -44.23 12.94 -15.49
CA LEU A 168 -44.62 14.33 -15.68
C LEU A 168 -45.44 14.88 -14.52
N GLN A 169 -45.31 14.33 -13.31
CA GLN A 169 -46.03 14.81 -12.14
C GLN A 169 -45.82 16.30 -11.83
N SER A 170 -44.70 16.90 -12.26
CA SER A 170 -44.42 18.33 -12.16
C SER A 170 -45.01 19.17 -13.29
N ASN A 171 -45.32 18.56 -14.46
CA ASN A 171 -45.85 19.21 -15.66
C ASN A 171 -47.00 18.37 -16.24
N ARG A 172 -48.07 18.22 -15.46
CA ARG A 172 -49.21 17.34 -15.78
C ARG A 172 -50.07 17.93 -16.88
N ASP A 173 -50.59 17.08 -17.77
CA ASP A 173 -51.64 17.46 -18.72
C ASP A 173 -53.00 17.02 -18.15
N GLY A 174 -53.65 17.93 -17.42
CA GLY A 174 -54.86 17.61 -16.65
C GLY A 174 -54.63 16.48 -15.64
N GLU A 175 -55.37 15.38 -15.79
CA GLU A 175 -55.27 14.19 -14.94
C GLU A 175 -54.12 13.24 -15.34
N TYR A 176 -53.50 13.45 -16.50
CA TYR A 176 -52.43 12.60 -17.01
C TYR A 176 -51.06 13.05 -16.46
N LYS A 177 -50.38 12.14 -15.75
CA LYS A 177 -49.13 12.40 -15.03
C LYS A 177 -47.92 11.68 -15.60
N PHE A 178 -48.12 10.82 -16.59
CA PHE A 178 -47.08 9.96 -17.14
C PHE A 178 -47.23 9.85 -18.66
N ILE A 179 -46.11 9.75 -19.36
CA ILE A 179 -46.07 9.39 -20.77
C ILE A 179 -45.47 8.00 -20.91
N MET A 180 -46.19 7.10 -21.57
CA MET A 180 -45.64 5.81 -21.98
C MET A 180 -44.92 5.96 -23.32
N VAL A 181 -43.63 5.65 -23.34
CA VAL A 181 -42.79 5.70 -24.55
C VAL A 181 -42.53 4.27 -25.01
N ILE A 182 -42.82 3.99 -26.27
CA ILE A 182 -42.55 2.70 -26.90
C ILE A 182 -41.49 2.90 -27.97
N ILE A 183 -40.32 2.30 -27.77
CA ILE A 183 -39.20 2.33 -28.72
C ILE A 183 -39.14 0.96 -29.39
N LYS A 184 -39.26 0.93 -30.72
CA LYS A 184 -39.05 -0.30 -31.48
C LYS A 184 -37.56 -0.64 -31.49
N ILE A 185 -37.25 -1.88 -31.14
CA ILE A 185 -35.91 -2.40 -31.19
C ILE A 185 -35.77 -3.11 -32.55
N ILE A 186 -34.89 -2.59 -33.41
CA ILE A 186 -34.57 -3.18 -34.72
C ILE A 186 -33.30 -4.01 -34.57
#